data_AF-A0AAU7PUH7-F1
#
_entry.id   AF-A0AAU7PUH7-F1
#
_cell.length_a   1.000
_cell.length_b   1.000
_cell.length_c   1.000
_cell.angle_alpha   90.00
_cell.angle_beta   90.00
_cell.angle_gamma   90.00
#
_symmetry.space_group_name_H-M   'P 1'
#
loop_
_entity.id
_entity.type
_entity.pdbx_description
1 polymer ?
#
loop_
_entity_poly.entity_id
_entity_poly.type
_entity_poly.pdbx_seq_one_letter_code
_entity_poly.pdbx_strand_id
1 'polypeptide(L)'
;MSNTKANNIYNKSNNFKVLESLLAFLPESAIMALDSVLNDAMANKREQVKKQHPYTITAPSSEKDRWQTSYRYPNGRRINIKAATEEALLDKLILLYSSDSAKKITFYGLFLECLEYKKVSVDSQNTIKRHEQHYAKYFKPSILHECRITDIGDLFLEMECNRIIVDFDLSRKEWTNIKTILIGMFKYAVKSNYLTENLVEKIEIKKKFRQVNKIVRKIASL
;
A
#
# COMPACT_ATOMS: atom_id res chain seq x y z
N MET A 1 -15.09 -10.67 -13.76
CA MET A 1 -15.04 -9.80 -12.57
C MET A 1 -15.12 -10.58 -11.24
N SER A 2 -14.83 -11.90 -11.23
CA SER A 2 -15.27 -12.77 -10.12
C SER A 2 -14.14 -13.51 -9.36
N ASN A 3 -12.89 -13.46 -9.84
CA ASN A 3 -11.82 -14.35 -9.33
C ASN A 3 -10.95 -13.75 -8.22
N THR A 4 -10.83 -12.41 -8.13
CA THR A 4 -9.96 -11.74 -7.15
C THR A 4 -10.55 -11.74 -5.74
N LYS A 5 -11.89 -11.73 -5.62
CA LYS A 5 -12.56 -11.81 -4.30
C LYS A 5 -12.44 -13.21 -3.69
N ALA A 6 -12.53 -14.26 -4.51
CA ALA A 6 -12.47 -15.65 -4.05
C ALA A 6 -11.09 -16.04 -3.48
N ASN A 7 -10.00 -15.65 -4.16
CA ASN A 7 -8.63 -15.95 -3.71
C ASN A 7 -8.26 -15.23 -2.41
N ASN A 8 -8.76 -14.02 -2.21
CA ASN A 8 -8.50 -13.27 -0.97
C ASN A 8 -9.29 -13.87 0.22
N ILE A 9 -10.49 -14.39 -0.01
CA ILE A 9 -11.29 -15.10 0.99
C ILE A 9 -10.64 -16.45 1.36
N TYR A 10 -10.13 -17.20 0.38
CA TYR A 10 -9.47 -18.48 0.60
C TYR A 10 -8.17 -18.33 1.42
N ASN A 11 -7.32 -17.34 1.07
CA ASN A 11 -6.10 -17.05 1.83
C ASN A 11 -6.37 -16.51 3.24
N LYS A 12 -7.46 -15.75 3.43
CA LYS A 12 -7.89 -15.30 4.77
C LYS A 12 -8.37 -16.48 5.63
N SER A 13 -9.10 -17.42 5.04
CA SER A 13 -9.60 -18.61 5.74
C SER A 13 -8.50 -19.58 6.17
N ASN A 14 -7.45 -19.75 5.36
CA ASN A 14 -6.31 -20.61 5.72
C ASN A 14 -5.43 -19.98 6.80
N ASN A 15 -5.17 -18.67 6.73
CA ASN A 15 -4.44 -17.96 7.79
C ASN A 15 -5.17 -18.01 9.14
N PHE A 16 -6.50 -17.91 9.15
CA PHE A 16 -7.29 -18.01 10.37
C PHE A 16 -7.14 -19.38 11.04
N LYS A 17 -7.20 -20.47 10.26
CA LYS A 17 -7.02 -21.84 10.77
C LYS A 17 -5.61 -22.09 11.33
N VAL A 18 -4.58 -21.55 10.65
CA VAL A 18 -3.19 -21.66 11.13
C VAL A 18 -3.03 -20.89 12.45
N LEU A 19 -3.62 -19.70 12.56
CA LEU A 19 -3.58 -18.89 13.79
C LEU A 19 -4.25 -19.62 14.96
N GLU A 20 -5.43 -20.21 14.75
CA GLU A 20 -6.11 -20.99 15.79
C GLU A 20 -5.30 -22.20 16.23
N SER A 21 -4.69 -22.92 15.28
CA SER A 21 -3.81 -24.04 15.62
C SER A 21 -2.60 -23.59 16.44
N LEU A 22 -2.02 -22.42 16.16
CA LEU A 22 -0.88 -21.88 16.89
C LEU A 22 -1.27 -21.47 18.32
N LEU A 23 -2.43 -20.85 18.48
CA LEU A 23 -2.98 -20.44 19.79
C LEU A 23 -3.21 -21.65 20.70
N ALA A 24 -3.64 -22.79 20.14
CA ALA A 24 -3.86 -24.03 20.89
C ALA A 24 -2.58 -24.64 21.50
N PHE A 25 -1.39 -24.24 21.03
CA PHE A 25 -0.10 -24.71 21.57
C PHE A 25 0.51 -23.77 22.61
N LEU A 26 -0.10 -22.60 22.88
CA LEU A 26 0.41 -21.65 23.86
C LEU A 26 -0.08 -21.99 25.27
N PRO A 27 0.74 -21.74 26.32
CA PRO A 27 0.27 -21.87 27.68
C PRO A 27 -0.78 -20.80 27.99
N GLU A 28 -1.74 -21.12 28.88
CA GLU A 28 -2.85 -20.23 29.27
C GLU A 28 -2.38 -18.81 29.64
N SER A 29 -1.26 -18.70 30.36
CA SER A 29 -0.68 -17.40 30.75
C SER A 29 -0.23 -16.54 29.57
N ALA A 30 0.24 -17.17 28.48
CA ALA A 30 0.61 -16.46 27.25
C ALA A 30 -0.63 -16.05 26.44
N ILE A 31 -1.68 -16.88 26.44
CA ILE A 31 -2.97 -16.55 25.81
C ILE A 31 -3.60 -15.33 26.51
N MET A 32 -3.66 -15.37 27.84
CA MET A 32 -4.18 -14.25 28.66
C MET A 32 -3.40 -12.95 28.45
N ALA A 33 -2.06 -13.03 28.36
CA ALA A 33 -1.22 -11.87 28.07
C ALA A 33 -1.48 -11.31 26.65
N LEU A 34 -1.70 -12.17 25.66
CA LEU A 34 -2.02 -11.76 24.29
C LEU A 34 -3.40 -11.11 24.20
N ASP A 35 -4.40 -11.65 24.90
CA ASP A 35 -5.74 -11.06 24.97
C ASP A 35 -5.72 -9.67 25.59
N SER A 36 -4.94 -9.48 26.66
CA SER A 36 -4.73 -8.16 27.26
C SER A 36 -4.14 -7.18 26.25
N VAL A 37 -3.06 -7.56 25.56
CA VAL A 37 -2.40 -6.71 24.55
C VAL A 37 -3.35 -6.39 23.38
N LEU A 38 -4.16 -7.36 22.95
CA LEU A 38 -5.14 -7.16 21.90
C LEU A 38 -6.24 -6.18 22.33
N ASN A 39 -6.75 -6.32 23.55
CA ASN A 39 -7.74 -5.41 24.12
C ASN A 39 -7.19 -3.98 24.21
N ASP A 40 -5.96 -3.80 24.68
CA ASP A 40 -5.29 -2.50 24.75
C ASP A 40 -5.10 -1.90 23.36
N ALA A 41 -4.68 -2.69 22.38
CA ALA A 41 -4.52 -2.25 21.00
C ALA A 41 -5.86 -1.82 20.40
N MET A 42 -6.93 -2.58 20.62
CA MET A 42 -8.28 -2.27 20.14
C MET A 42 -8.84 -1.03 20.84
N ALA A 43 -8.65 -0.87 22.15
CA ALA A 43 -9.05 0.32 22.89
C ALA A 43 -8.39 1.59 22.32
N ASN A 44 -7.07 1.54 22.08
CA ASN A 44 -6.33 2.62 21.44
C ASN A 44 -6.88 2.97 20.05
N LYS A 45 -7.23 1.97 19.23
CA LYS A 45 -7.83 2.18 17.91
C LYS A 45 -9.20 2.84 18.00
N ARG A 46 -10.03 2.40 18.96
CA ARG A 46 -11.36 2.97 19.23
C ARG A 46 -11.24 4.44 19.63
N GLU A 47 -10.28 4.80 20.48
CA GLU A 47 -10.01 6.20 20.83
C GLU A 47 -9.57 7.05 19.64
N GLN A 48 -8.67 6.54 18.79
CA GLN A 48 -8.23 7.24 17.58
C GLN A 48 -9.42 7.53 16.65
N VAL A 49 -10.28 6.55 16.44
CA VAL A 49 -11.48 6.70 15.61
C VAL A 49 -12.45 7.71 16.21
N LYS A 50 -12.66 7.71 17.53
CA LYS A 50 -13.48 8.74 18.20
C LYS A 50 -12.96 10.15 17.94
N LYS A 51 -11.62 10.35 18.00
CA LYS A 51 -10.99 11.65 17.72
C LYS A 51 -11.11 12.06 16.24
N GLN A 52 -11.04 11.10 15.32
CA GLN A 52 -11.12 11.36 13.88
C GLN A 52 -12.57 11.55 13.39
N HIS A 53 -13.54 10.94 14.06
CA HIS A 53 -14.92 10.89 13.58
C HIS A 53 -15.66 12.20 13.83
N PRO A 54 -16.10 12.93 12.78
CA PRO A 54 -16.67 14.26 12.94
C PRO A 54 -18.15 14.26 13.34
N TYR A 55 -18.82 13.10 13.32
CA TYR A 55 -20.26 13.00 13.60
C TYR A 55 -20.51 12.49 15.02
N THR A 56 -21.59 12.96 15.63
CA THR A 56 -21.98 12.56 16.97
C THR A 56 -22.39 11.09 17.02
N ILE A 57 -21.74 10.33 17.89
CA ILE A 57 -22.15 8.97 18.23
C ILE A 57 -23.33 9.06 19.20
N THR A 58 -24.48 8.52 18.79
CA THR A 58 -25.72 8.60 19.56
C THR A 58 -25.97 7.27 20.28
N ALA A 59 -26.14 7.34 21.60
CA ALA A 59 -26.51 6.21 22.44
C ALA A 59 -27.98 5.79 22.18
N PRO A 60 -28.32 4.51 22.36
CA PRO A 60 -29.69 4.03 22.25
C PRO A 60 -30.59 4.68 23.31
N SER A 61 -31.79 5.11 22.92
CA SER A 61 -32.76 5.73 23.84
C SER A 61 -33.61 4.72 24.60
N SER A 62 -33.57 3.45 24.22
CA SER A 62 -34.31 2.34 24.83
C SER A 62 -33.55 1.03 24.65
N GLU A 63 -33.86 0.00 25.43
CA GLU A 63 -33.19 -1.33 25.36
C GLU A 63 -33.26 -1.99 23.97
N LYS A 64 -34.25 -1.63 23.15
CA LYS A 64 -34.41 -2.14 21.77
C LYS A 64 -33.66 -1.33 20.72
N ASP A 65 -33.17 -0.15 21.07
CA ASP A 65 -32.46 0.74 20.16
C ASP A 65 -30.98 0.38 20.06
N ARG A 66 -30.33 0.93 19.04
CA ARG A 66 -28.94 0.65 18.72
C ARG A 66 -28.11 1.92 18.77
N TRP A 67 -26.86 1.78 19.20
CA TRP A 67 -25.84 2.80 19.01
C TRP A 67 -25.74 3.14 17.52
N GLN A 68 -25.71 4.43 17.19
CA GLN A 68 -25.72 4.87 15.81
C GLN A 68 -24.83 6.09 15.56
N THR A 69 -24.27 6.16 14.36
CA THR A 69 -23.63 7.37 13.85
C THR A 69 -23.65 7.40 12.32
N SER A 70 -23.38 8.57 11.76
CA SER A 70 -23.24 8.74 10.31
C SER A 70 -21.78 8.63 9.88
N TYR A 71 -21.55 8.05 8.71
CA TYR A 71 -20.25 8.08 8.05
C TYR A 71 -20.38 8.67 6.65
N ARG A 72 -19.42 9.49 6.25
CA ARG A 72 -19.38 10.10 4.92
C ARG A 72 -18.15 9.61 4.18
N TYR A 73 -18.39 8.92 3.06
CA TYR A 73 -17.34 8.52 2.14
C TYR A 73 -16.75 9.75 1.42
N PRO A 74 -15.50 9.64 0.92
CA PRO A 74 -14.86 10.72 0.16
C PRO A 74 -15.64 11.16 -1.08
N ASN A 75 -16.41 10.26 -1.70
CA ASN A 75 -17.27 10.54 -2.85
C ASN A 75 -18.56 11.31 -2.49
N GLY A 76 -18.72 11.72 -1.24
CA GLY A 76 -19.88 12.47 -0.75
C GLY A 76 -21.05 11.61 -0.28
N ARG A 77 -21.05 10.29 -0.53
CA ARG A 77 -22.11 9.39 -0.06
C ARG A 77 -22.09 9.28 1.47
N ARG A 78 -23.25 9.40 2.09
CA ARG A 78 -23.45 9.21 3.54
C ARG A 78 -24.15 7.89 3.82
N ILE A 79 -23.71 7.18 4.85
CA ILE A 79 -24.36 5.99 5.38
C ILE A 79 -24.60 6.14 6.88
N ASN A 80 -25.65 5.49 7.40
CA ASN A 80 -25.89 5.38 8.83
C ASN A 80 -25.39 4.00 9.30
N ILE A 81 -24.57 3.98 10.34
CA ILE A 81 -23.98 2.77 10.92
C ILE A 81 -24.63 2.54 12.26
N LYS A 82 -25.06 1.31 12.51
CA LYS A 82 -25.74 0.92 13.74
C LYS A 82 -25.10 -0.34 14.35
N ALA A 83 -25.03 -0.41 15.68
CA ALA A 83 -24.57 -1.60 16.39
C ALA A 83 -25.24 -1.72 17.77
N ALA A 84 -25.17 -2.92 18.36
CA ALA A 84 -25.78 -3.19 19.66
C ALA A 84 -25.02 -2.51 20.82
N THR A 85 -23.69 -2.48 20.75
CA THR A 85 -22.82 -1.82 21.74
C THR A 85 -22.03 -0.68 21.09
N GLU A 86 -21.54 0.25 21.91
CA GLU A 86 -20.65 1.33 21.46
C GLU A 86 -19.38 0.76 20.84
N GLU A 87 -18.76 -0.24 21.48
CA GLU A 87 -17.56 -0.91 21.01
C GLU A 87 -17.76 -1.55 19.63
N ALA A 88 -18.87 -2.27 19.43
CA ALA A 88 -19.19 -2.86 18.13
C ALA A 88 -19.46 -1.80 17.06
N LEU A 89 -19.97 -0.62 17.43
CA LEU A 89 -20.10 0.51 16.52
C LEU A 89 -18.72 1.05 16.13
N LEU A 90 -17.84 1.24 17.11
CA LEU A 90 -16.47 1.73 16.92
C LEU A 90 -15.64 0.74 16.11
N ASP A 91 -15.80 -0.56 16.29
CA ASP A 91 -15.10 -1.58 15.50
C ASP A 91 -15.53 -1.54 14.03
N LYS A 92 -16.82 -1.29 13.74
CA LYS A 92 -17.30 -1.02 12.38
C LYS A 92 -16.71 0.26 11.81
N LEU A 93 -16.60 1.31 12.61
CA LEU A 93 -15.97 2.56 12.20
C LEU A 93 -14.47 2.38 11.97
N ILE A 94 -13.76 1.60 12.79
CA ILE A 94 -12.34 1.25 12.58
C ILE A 94 -12.19 0.59 11.22
N LEU A 95 -13.06 -0.34 10.83
CA LEU A 95 -12.98 -0.95 9.50
C LEU A 95 -13.16 0.08 8.38
N LEU A 96 -14.12 0.99 8.52
CA LEU A 96 -14.41 2.02 7.51
C LEU A 96 -13.30 3.06 7.42
N TYR A 97 -12.87 3.61 8.54
CA TYR A 97 -11.75 4.54 8.59
C TYR A 97 -10.46 3.86 8.19
N SER A 98 -10.17 2.62 8.56
CA SER A 98 -8.97 1.92 8.06
C SER A 98 -9.03 1.69 6.55
N SER A 99 -10.23 1.49 5.99
CA SER A 99 -10.43 1.38 4.54
C SER A 99 -10.29 2.72 3.81
N ASP A 100 -10.68 3.83 4.45
CA ASP A 100 -10.59 5.19 3.89
C ASP A 100 -9.31 5.96 4.29
N SER A 101 -8.61 5.49 5.32
CA SER A 101 -7.35 6.00 5.90
C SER A 101 -6.16 5.10 5.59
N ALA A 102 -6.33 4.03 4.82
CA ALA A 102 -5.23 3.50 4.03
C ALA A 102 -4.74 4.68 3.20
N LYS A 103 -3.67 5.31 3.70
CA LYS A 103 -3.21 6.63 3.28
C LYS A 103 -3.34 6.71 1.77
N LYS A 104 -4.12 7.68 1.28
CA LYS A 104 -4.38 7.90 -0.15
C LYS A 104 -3.14 8.45 -0.86
N ILE A 105 -1.99 7.86 -0.57
CA ILE A 105 -0.74 8.21 -1.18
C ILE A 105 -0.83 7.71 -2.62
N THR A 106 -0.70 8.66 -3.53
CA THR A 106 -0.56 8.35 -4.95
C THR A 106 0.83 7.79 -5.18
N PHE A 107 1.04 7.15 -6.33
CA PHE A 107 2.37 6.73 -6.76
C PHE A 107 3.36 7.90 -6.75
N TYR A 108 2.92 9.10 -7.13
CA TYR A 108 3.73 10.31 -6.99
C TYR A 108 4.00 10.73 -5.55
N GLY A 109 2.97 10.71 -4.69
CA GLY A 109 3.17 10.98 -3.27
C GLY A 109 4.19 10.03 -2.64
N LEU A 110 4.13 8.74 -3.00
CA LEU A 110 5.07 7.73 -2.53
C LEU A 110 6.50 8.02 -3.01
N PHE A 111 6.64 8.50 -4.24
CA PHE A 111 7.93 8.89 -4.78
C PHE A 111 8.54 10.05 -3.98
N LEU A 112 7.76 11.08 -3.65
CA LEU A 112 8.22 12.21 -2.86
C LEU A 112 8.65 11.79 -1.45
N GLU A 113 7.81 11.02 -0.74
CA GLU A 113 8.17 10.50 0.59
C GLU A 113 9.43 9.62 0.55
N CYS A 114 9.56 8.77 -0.48
CA CYS A 114 10.75 7.93 -0.66
C CYS A 114 12.01 8.78 -0.92
N LEU A 115 11.89 9.88 -1.66
CA LEU A 115 13.01 10.81 -1.89
C LEU A 115 13.41 11.55 -0.62
N GLU A 116 12.46 12.04 0.18
CA GLU A 116 12.75 12.67 1.47
C GLU A 116 13.46 11.71 2.42
N TYR A 117 12.99 10.47 2.51
CA TYR A 117 13.66 9.43 3.28
C TYR A 117 15.10 9.18 2.78
N LYS A 118 15.30 9.12 1.46
CA LYS A 118 16.64 8.93 0.86
C LYS A 118 17.57 10.12 1.07
N LYS A 119 17.07 11.36 1.11
CA LYS A 119 17.86 12.56 1.41
C LYS A 119 18.55 12.47 2.77
N VAL A 120 17.90 11.82 3.73
CA VAL A 120 18.47 11.61 5.09
C VAL A 120 19.46 10.44 5.13
N SER A 121 19.37 9.50 4.19
CA SER A 121 20.11 8.22 4.21
C SER A 121 21.20 8.06 3.13
N VAL A 122 21.31 8.96 2.15
CA VAL A 122 22.22 8.83 1.00
C VAL A 122 23.10 10.08 0.85
N ASP A 123 24.41 9.89 0.75
CA ASP A 123 25.41 10.98 0.72
C ASP A 123 25.50 11.76 -0.60
N SER A 124 24.94 11.26 -1.71
CA SER A 124 25.10 11.92 -3.02
C SER A 124 23.83 12.59 -3.56
N GLN A 125 23.81 13.92 -3.50
CA GLN A 125 22.76 14.76 -4.09
C GLN A 125 22.56 14.51 -5.59
N ASN A 126 23.62 14.10 -6.29
CA ASN A 126 23.59 13.77 -7.72
C ASN A 126 22.71 12.54 -8.02
N THR A 127 22.63 11.57 -7.12
CA THR A 127 21.79 10.37 -7.31
C THR A 127 20.32 10.71 -7.16
N ILE A 128 19.97 11.57 -6.20
CA ILE A 128 18.61 12.07 -6.01
C ILE A 128 18.12 12.83 -7.25
N LYS A 129 18.93 13.77 -7.75
CA LYS A 129 18.62 14.51 -8.98
C LYS A 129 18.40 13.59 -10.19
N ARG A 130 19.21 12.54 -10.34
CA ARG A 130 19.03 11.54 -11.41
C ARG A 130 17.72 10.77 -11.26
N HIS A 131 17.33 10.41 -10.04
CA HIS A 131 16.05 9.75 -9.78
C HIS A 131 14.86 10.66 -10.10
N GLU A 132 14.92 11.94 -9.73
CA GLU A 132 13.91 12.95 -10.10
C GLU A 132 13.78 13.07 -11.62
N GLN A 133 14.89 13.18 -12.34
CA GLN A 133 14.91 13.26 -13.81
C GLN A 133 14.32 12.01 -14.47
N HIS A 134 14.71 10.82 -14.02
CA HIS A 134 14.15 9.57 -14.55
C HIS A 134 12.66 9.43 -14.25
N TYR A 135 12.22 9.77 -13.04
CA TYR A 135 10.81 9.76 -12.69
C TYR A 135 10.02 10.72 -13.57
N ALA A 136 10.49 11.96 -13.70
CA ALA A 136 9.85 12.97 -14.53
C ALA A 136 9.74 12.55 -16.00
N LYS A 137 10.74 11.83 -16.52
CA LYS A 137 10.73 11.36 -17.91
C LYS A 137 9.77 10.19 -18.15
N TYR A 138 9.77 9.19 -17.27
CA TYR A 138 9.11 7.90 -17.55
C TYR A 138 7.80 7.68 -16.79
N PHE A 139 7.71 8.16 -15.54
CA PHE A 139 6.55 7.91 -14.68
C PHE A 139 5.59 9.08 -14.59
N LYS A 140 6.05 10.33 -14.72
CA LYS A 140 5.15 11.49 -14.77
C LYS A 140 4.10 11.43 -15.89
N PRO A 141 4.42 11.01 -17.14
CA PRO A 141 3.41 10.84 -18.18
C PRO A 141 2.65 9.50 -18.10
N SER A 142 3.02 8.61 -17.18
CA SER A 142 2.37 7.31 -17.01
C SER A 142 1.08 7.47 -16.20
N ILE A 143 0.09 6.61 -16.48
CA ILE A 143 -1.14 6.54 -15.69
C ILE A 143 -0.86 6.20 -14.21
N LEU A 144 0.30 5.60 -13.91
CA LEU A 144 0.70 5.33 -12.54
C LEU A 144 0.81 6.60 -11.71
N HIS A 145 1.22 7.74 -12.31
CA HIS A 145 1.55 8.98 -11.59
C HIS A 145 0.49 9.37 -10.54
N GLU A 146 -0.78 9.31 -10.95
CA GLU A 146 -1.93 9.70 -10.14
C GLU A 146 -2.62 8.51 -9.46
N CYS A 147 -2.29 7.27 -9.85
CA CYS A 147 -2.88 6.08 -9.24
C CYS A 147 -2.55 5.98 -7.75
N ARG A 148 -3.54 5.58 -6.95
CA ARG A 148 -3.33 5.20 -5.55
C ARG A 148 -2.52 3.92 -5.50
N ILE A 149 -1.53 3.85 -4.63
CA ILE A 149 -0.63 2.68 -4.58
C ILE A 149 -1.37 1.40 -4.17
N THR A 150 -2.45 1.51 -3.42
CA THR A 150 -3.30 0.38 -3.01
C THR A 150 -4.16 -0.19 -4.15
N ASP A 151 -4.37 0.58 -5.21
CA ASP A 151 -5.13 0.14 -6.39
C ASP A 151 -4.21 -0.49 -7.46
N ILE A 152 -2.89 -0.37 -7.30
CA ILE A 152 -1.91 -0.93 -8.22
C ILE A 152 -1.77 -2.42 -7.93
N GLY A 153 -2.39 -3.26 -8.75
CA GLY A 153 -2.17 -4.71 -8.72
C GLY A 153 -0.98 -5.16 -9.57
N ASP A 154 -0.50 -6.38 -9.32
CA ASP A 154 0.66 -6.99 -10.01
C ASP A 154 0.56 -6.89 -11.54
N LEU A 155 -0.56 -7.34 -12.10
CA LEU A 155 -0.78 -7.35 -13.55
C LEU A 155 -0.79 -5.93 -14.13
N PHE A 156 -1.41 -5.00 -13.42
CA PHE A 156 -1.50 -3.61 -13.87
C PHE A 156 -0.12 -2.95 -13.89
N LEU A 157 0.67 -3.17 -12.86
CA LEU A 157 2.04 -2.68 -12.78
C LEU A 157 2.94 -3.31 -13.86
N GLU A 158 2.82 -4.62 -14.09
CA GLU A 158 3.55 -5.32 -15.16
C GLU A 158 3.19 -4.78 -16.55
N MET A 159 1.89 -4.63 -16.84
CA MET A 159 1.41 -4.08 -18.11
C MET A 159 1.98 -2.70 -18.37
N GLU A 160 1.91 -1.82 -17.37
CA GLU A 160 2.43 -0.47 -17.50
C GLU A 160 3.95 -0.43 -17.71
N CYS A 161 4.70 -1.24 -16.96
CA CYS A 161 6.15 -1.33 -17.12
C CYS A 161 6.53 -1.78 -18.53
N ASN A 162 5.83 -2.79 -19.07
CA ASN A 162 6.04 -3.25 -20.45
C ASN A 162 5.67 -2.15 -21.47
N ARG A 163 4.63 -1.35 -21.21
CA ARG A 163 4.25 -0.22 -22.07
C ARG A 163 5.35 0.84 -22.09
N ILE A 164 5.83 1.28 -20.92
CA ILE A 164 6.92 2.27 -20.78
C ILE A 164 8.18 1.82 -21.54
N ILE A 165 8.53 0.53 -21.47
CA ILE A 165 9.70 0.00 -22.20
C ILE A 165 9.57 0.16 -23.71
N VAL A 166 8.37 -0.05 -24.25
CA VAL A 166 8.10 0.06 -25.69
C VAL A 166 7.97 1.52 -26.11
N ASP A 167 7.15 2.31 -25.41
CA ASP A 167 6.85 3.71 -25.77
C ASP A 167 8.10 4.59 -25.75
N PHE A 168 9.01 4.35 -24.80
CA PHE A 168 10.26 5.08 -24.68
C PHE A 168 11.47 4.36 -25.30
N ASP A 169 11.22 3.22 -25.96
CA ASP A 169 12.24 2.40 -26.62
C ASP A 169 13.47 2.14 -25.73
N LEU A 170 13.23 1.61 -24.53
CA LEU A 170 14.26 1.54 -23.50
C LEU A 170 15.30 0.45 -23.80
N SER A 171 16.56 0.78 -23.53
CA SER A 171 17.60 -0.25 -23.39
C SER A 171 17.48 -0.98 -22.06
N ARG A 172 18.08 -2.18 -21.96
CA ARG A 172 18.13 -2.95 -20.71
C ARG A 172 18.73 -2.16 -19.55
N LYS A 173 19.74 -1.33 -19.82
CA LYS A 173 20.41 -0.49 -18.81
C LYS A 173 19.49 0.61 -18.29
N GLU A 174 18.78 1.29 -19.18
CA GLU A 174 17.81 2.33 -18.81
C GLU A 174 16.67 1.73 -17.98
N TRP A 175 16.15 0.58 -18.38
CA TRP A 175 15.16 -0.15 -17.60
C TRP A 175 15.67 -0.51 -16.20
N THR A 176 16.88 -1.05 -16.07
CA THR A 176 17.46 -1.37 -14.75
C THR A 176 17.50 -0.13 -13.85
N ASN A 177 17.93 1.02 -14.36
CA ASN A 177 17.97 2.27 -13.59
C ASN A 177 16.59 2.70 -13.10
N ILE A 178 15.57 2.59 -13.96
CA ILE A 178 14.19 2.95 -13.64
C ILE A 178 13.58 1.93 -12.65
N LYS A 179 13.85 0.63 -12.85
CA LYS A 179 13.42 -0.45 -11.95
C LYS A 179 13.99 -0.27 -10.55
N THR A 180 15.22 0.25 -10.40
CA THR A 180 15.78 0.57 -9.08
C THR A 180 14.94 1.62 -8.33
N ILE A 181 14.38 2.60 -9.03
CA ILE A 181 13.49 3.61 -8.43
C ILE A 181 12.20 2.93 -7.93
N LEU A 182 11.57 2.10 -8.77
CA LEU A 182 10.38 1.31 -8.39
C LEU A 182 10.64 0.44 -7.16
N ILE A 183 11.73 -0.33 -7.15
CA ILE A 183 12.10 -1.18 -6.02
C ILE A 183 12.26 -0.33 -4.75
N GLY A 184 12.92 0.82 -4.84
CA GLY A 184 13.09 1.74 -3.71
C GLY A 184 11.75 2.24 -3.16
N MET A 185 10.84 2.67 -4.04
CA MET A 185 9.51 3.15 -3.68
C MET A 185 8.68 2.06 -2.99
N PHE A 186 8.59 0.87 -3.57
CA PHE A 186 7.76 -0.20 -2.99
C PHE A 186 8.37 -0.82 -1.73
N LYS A 187 9.70 -0.87 -1.60
CA LYS A 187 10.34 -1.23 -0.32
C LYS A 187 10.03 -0.21 0.77
N TYR A 188 10.05 1.08 0.45
CA TYR A 188 9.62 2.12 1.38
C TYR A 188 8.13 1.97 1.73
N ALA A 189 7.28 1.71 0.73
CA ALA A 189 5.85 1.50 0.94
C ALA A 189 5.56 0.38 1.95
N VAL A 190 6.27 -0.75 1.84
CA VAL A 190 6.17 -1.87 2.79
C VAL A 190 6.66 -1.46 4.19
N LYS A 191 7.84 -0.83 4.28
CA LYS A 191 8.40 -0.37 5.57
C LYS A 191 7.50 0.63 6.29
N SER A 192 6.81 1.48 5.53
CA SER A 192 5.89 2.50 6.04
C SER A 192 4.44 1.98 6.18
N ASN A 193 4.24 0.67 6.07
CA ASN A 193 2.97 -0.05 6.22
C ASN A 193 1.85 0.41 5.25
N TYR A 194 2.22 0.92 4.08
CA TYR A 194 1.27 1.23 3.02
C TYR A 194 0.87 0.00 2.20
N LEU A 195 1.80 -0.93 2.01
CA LEU A 195 1.62 -2.19 1.29
C LEU A 195 2.10 -3.35 2.16
N THR A 196 1.52 -4.52 1.99
CA THR A 196 1.93 -5.74 2.71
C THR A 196 3.13 -6.42 2.06
N GLU A 197 3.30 -6.26 0.75
CA GLU A 197 4.38 -6.88 -0.01
C GLU A 197 4.90 -6.00 -1.15
N ASN A 198 6.12 -6.29 -1.60
CA ASN A 198 6.77 -5.57 -2.71
C ASN A 198 6.40 -6.21 -4.06
N LEU A 199 5.49 -5.57 -4.79
CA LEU A 199 4.98 -6.07 -6.07
C LEU A 199 6.04 -6.06 -7.19
N VAL A 200 7.06 -5.19 -7.10
CA VAL A 200 8.04 -4.95 -8.17
C VAL A 200 8.96 -6.14 -8.42
N GLU A 201 9.17 -6.97 -7.40
CA GLU A 201 10.03 -8.15 -7.50
C GLU A 201 9.41 -9.26 -8.36
N LYS A 202 8.07 -9.27 -8.49
CA LYS A 202 7.32 -10.28 -9.26
C LYS A 202 7.12 -9.91 -10.74
N ILE A 203 7.46 -8.68 -11.15
CA ILE A 203 7.19 -8.20 -12.51
C ILE A 203 8.06 -8.92 -13.54
N GLU A 204 7.40 -9.49 -14.56
CA GLU A 204 8.05 -10.07 -15.73
C GLU A 204 8.03 -9.09 -16.91
N ILE A 205 9.22 -8.86 -17.50
CA ILE A 205 9.32 -8.09 -18.74
C ILE A 205 9.34 -9.04 -19.92
N LYS A 206 8.29 -8.96 -20.74
CA LYS A 206 8.08 -9.82 -21.92
C LYS A 206 8.42 -9.09 -23.22
N LYS A 207 8.45 -7.75 -23.21
CA LYS A 207 8.79 -6.94 -24.39
C LYS A 207 10.30 -6.89 -24.63
N LYS A 208 10.69 -6.77 -25.90
CA LYS A 208 12.09 -6.67 -26.32
C LYS A 208 12.63 -5.28 -25.97
N PHE A 209 13.85 -5.25 -25.43
CA PHE A 209 14.59 -4.01 -25.21
C PHE A 209 15.30 -3.56 -26.48
N ARG A 210 15.52 -2.24 -26.61
CA ARG A 210 16.43 -1.70 -27.62
C ARG A 210 17.83 -2.31 -27.46
N GLN A 211 18.39 -2.80 -28.56
CA GLN A 211 19.79 -3.21 -28.62
C GLN A 211 20.70 -1.98 -28.70
N VAL A 212 21.75 -1.96 -27.89
CA VAL A 212 22.75 -0.89 -27.90
C VAL A 212 24.05 -1.47 -28.41
N ASN A 213 24.47 -1.05 -29.61
CA ASN A 213 25.76 -1.44 -30.18
C ASN A 213 26.88 -0.77 -29.40
N LYS A 214 27.84 -1.56 -28.87
CA LYS A 214 29.05 -1.01 -28.28
C LYS A 214 29.95 -0.48 -29.39
N ILE A 215 30.08 0.83 -29.50
CA ILE A 215 31.12 1.44 -30.32
C ILE A 215 32.44 1.23 -29.60
N VAL A 216 33.22 0.24 -30.04
CA VAL A 216 34.60 0.04 -29.57
C VAL A 216 35.45 1.13 -30.23
N ARG A 217 35.76 2.18 -29.48
CA ARG A 217 36.77 3.15 -29.91
C ARG A 217 38.14 2.47 -29.81
N LYS A 218 38.69 2.00 -30.94
CA LYS A 218 40.12 1.68 -31.02
C LYS A 218 40.88 2.96 -30.73
N ILE A 219 41.56 3.03 -29.60
CA ILE A 219 42.59 4.04 -29.38
C ILE A 219 43.73 3.64 -30.30
N ALA A 220 43.95 4.41 -31.36
CA ALA A 220 45.18 4.31 -32.13
C ALA A 220 46.30 4.88 -31.26
N SER A 221 47.17 4.02 -30.76
CA SER A 221 48.44 4.42 -30.16
C SER A 221 49.37 4.88 -31.29
N LEU A 222 49.74 6.17 -31.27
CA LEU A 222 50.90 6.70 -32.00
C LEU A 222 52.15 6.52 -31.13
#